data_AF-A0A8H7TDN7-F1
#
_entry.id   AF-A0A8H7TDN7-F1
#
_cell.length_a   1.000
_cell.length_b   1.000
_cell.length_c   1.000
_cell.angle_alpha   90.00
_cell.angle_beta   90.00
_cell.angle_gamma   90.00
#
_symmetry.space_group_name_H-M   'P 1'
#
loop_
_entity.id
_entity.type
_entity.pdbx_description
1 polymer ?
#
loop_
_entity_poly.entity_id
_entity_poly.type
_entity_poly.pdbx_seq_one_letter_code
_entity_poly.pdbx_strand_id
1 'polypeptide(L)'
;MDHNSFLSNSCASIASLYLLQTGAVLFTSSTAIIARQCGIPETFVALLTEGAEWEELAVVVASVLQQRPSLGLGNVVGSSCK
;
A
#
# COMPACT_ATOMS: atom_id res chain seq x y z
N MET A 1 22.78 7.00 24.65
CA MET A 1 21.86 7.10 23.49
C MET A 1 22.73 7.43 22.31
N ASP A 2 22.96 6.43 21.48
CA ASP A 2 24.10 6.43 20.57
C ASP A 2 23.69 7.13 19.27
N HIS A 3 24.23 8.32 19.03
CA HIS A 3 23.91 9.15 17.86
C HIS A 3 24.05 8.39 16.53
N ASN A 4 24.99 7.42 16.45
CA ASN A 4 25.20 6.55 15.29
C ASN A 4 24.00 5.63 15.01
N SER A 5 23.33 5.13 16.05
CA SER A 5 22.18 4.23 15.91
C SER A 5 20.96 4.99 15.37
N PHE A 6 20.78 6.24 15.79
CA PHE A 6 19.73 7.12 15.27
C PHE A 6 19.97 7.45 13.79
N LEU A 7 21.21 7.83 13.44
CA LEU A 7 21.58 8.15 12.05
C LEU A 7 21.37 6.96 11.11
N SER A 8 21.78 5.75 11.53
CA SER A 8 21.59 4.53 10.75
C SER A 8 20.10 4.21 10.53
N ASN A 9 19.28 4.32 11.57
CA ASN A 9 17.85 4.02 11.47
C ASN A 9 17.09 5.05 10.61
N SER A 10 17.45 6.33 10.69
CA SER A 10 16.90 7.37 9.82
C SER A 10 17.32 7.16 8.36
N CYS A 11 18.59 6.85 8.10
CA CYS A 11 19.07 6.52 6.76
C CYS A 11 18.36 5.29 6.19
N ALA A 12 18.17 4.24 6.99
CA ALA A 12 17.46 3.04 6.58
C ALA A 12 15.99 3.33 6.22
N SER A 13 15.32 4.20 6.97
CA SER A 13 13.94 4.61 6.68
C SER A 13 13.85 5.35 5.35
N ILE A 14 14.74 6.32 5.11
CA ILE A 14 14.78 7.09 3.87
C ILE A 14 15.11 6.19 2.67
N ALA A 15 16.11 5.32 2.81
CA ALA A 15 16.48 4.36 1.77
C ALA A 15 15.32 3.40 1.44
N SER A 16 14.59 2.95 2.46
CA SER A 16 13.43 2.06 2.28
C SER A 16 12.29 2.77 1.55
N LEU A 17 11.98 4.02 1.90
CA LEU A 17 10.96 4.80 1.19
C LEU A 17 11.34 5.03 -0.27
N TYR A 18 12.60 5.37 -0.55
CA TYR A 18 13.09 5.55 -1.92
C TYR A 18 13.03 4.24 -2.73
N LEU A 19 13.38 3.12 -2.10
CA LEU A 19 13.34 1.80 -2.72
C LEU A 19 11.90 1.35 -2.99
N LEU A 20 10.97 1.58 -2.07
CA LEU A 20 9.54 1.32 -2.27
C LEU A 20 8.98 2.14 -3.43
N GLN A 21 9.27 3.44 -3.48
CA GLN A 21 8.78 4.31 -4.54
C GLN A 21 9.30 3.89 -5.91
N THR A 22 10.60 3.61 -6.01
CA THR A 22 11.20 3.15 -7.28
C THR A 22 10.68 1.77 -7.67
N GLY A 23 10.55 0.86 -6.70
CA GLY A 23 10.02 -0.48 -6.89
C GLY A 23 8.58 -0.47 -7.39
N ALA A 24 7.72 0.39 -6.83
CA ALA A 24 6.32 0.53 -7.24
C ALA A 24 6.19 0.98 -8.71
N VAL A 25 7.01 1.94 -9.14
CA VAL A 25 7.01 2.42 -10.54
C VAL A 25 7.45 1.32 -11.50
N LEU A 26 8.51 0.58 -11.15
CA LEU A 26 9.00 -0.53 -11.96
C LEU A 26 7.97 -1.66 -12.05
N PHE A 27 7.42 -2.06 -10.89
CA PHE A 27 6.41 -3.11 -10.79
C PHE A 27 5.17 -2.79 -11.62
N THR A 28 4.66 -1.56 -11.53
CA THR A 28 3.49 -1.12 -12.29
C THR A 28 3.76 -1.13 -13.79
N SER A 29 4.92 -0.64 -14.21
CA SER A 29 5.30 -0.61 -15.63
C SER A 29 5.43 -2.03 -16.22
N SER A 30 6.05 -2.96 -15.48
CA SER A 30 6.15 -4.36 -15.89
C SER A 30 4.80 -5.06 -15.90
N THR A 31 3.95 -4.80 -14.90
CA THR A 31 2.60 -5.38 -14.82
C THR A 31 1.72 -4.91 -15.98
N ALA A 32 1.82 -3.63 -16.37
CA ALA A 32 1.11 -3.09 -17.53
C ALA A 32 1.51 -3.78 -18.84
N ILE A 33 2.81 -4.07 -19.02
CA ILE A 33 3.32 -4.80 -20.20
C ILE A 33 2.76 -6.22 -20.25
N ILE A 34 2.80 -6.93 -19.11
CA ILE A 34 2.29 -8.30 -19.02
C ILE A 34 0.77 -8.33 -19.25
N ALA A 35 0.03 -7.41 -18.64
CA ALA A 35 -1.42 -7.33 -18.80
C ALA A 35 -1.85 -7.11 -20.25
N ARG A 36 -1.14 -6.24 -20.99
CA ARG A 36 -1.36 -6.04 -22.43
C ARG A 36 -1.12 -7.32 -23.24
N GLN A 37 -0.08 -8.09 -22.89
CA GLN A 37 0.21 -9.37 -23.55
C GLN A 37 -0.83 -10.45 -23.23
N CYS A 38 -1.39 -10.44 -22.02
CA CYS A 38 -2.44 -11.37 -21.59
C CYS A 38 -3.85 -10.97 -22.05
N GLY A 39 -4.01 -9.85 -22.76
CA GLY A 39 -5.33 -9.34 -23.18
C GLY A 39 -6.22 -8.88 -22.02
N ILE A 40 -5.61 -8.58 -20.86
CA ILE A 40 -6.34 -8.07 -19.69
C ILE A 40 -6.65 -6.59 -19.93
N PRO A 41 -7.90 -6.14 -19.72
CA PRO A 41 -8.26 -4.73 -19.88
C PRO A 41 -7.45 -3.86 -18.92
N GLU A 42 -6.91 -2.74 -19.42
CA GLU A 42 -6.10 -1.79 -18.64
C GLU A 42 -6.85 -1.26 -17.41
N THR A 43 -8.19 -1.20 -17.47
CA THR A 43 -9.05 -0.83 -16.35
C THR A 43 -8.88 -1.76 -15.15
N PHE A 44 -8.67 -3.06 -15.36
CA PHE A 44 -8.49 -4.03 -14.29
C PHE A 44 -7.12 -3.86 -13.60
N VAL A 45 -6.09 -3.56 -14.39
CA VAL A 45 -4.76 -3.23 -13.86
C VAL A 45 -4.82 -1.93 -13.05
N ALA A 46 -5.47 -0.91 -13.59
CA ALA A 46 -5.66 0.37 -12.90
C ALA A 46 -6.34 0.18 -11.54
N LEU A 47 -7.41 -0.61 -11.49
CA LEU A 47 -8.14 -0.97 -10.27
C LEU A 47 -7.29 -1.73 -9.24
N LEU A 48 -6.35 -2.55 -9.70
CA LEU A 48 -5.42 -3.28 -8.83
C LEU A 48 -4.29 -2.39 -8.32
N THR A 49 -3.81 -1.44 -9.13
CA THR A 49 -2.80 -0.45 -8.71
C THR A 49 -3.35 0.60 -7.77
N GLU A 50 -4.66 0.87 -7.80
CA GLU A 50 -5.39 1.65 -6.78
C GLU A 50 -5.60 0.81 -5.50
N GLY A 51 -4.54 0.10 -5.09
CA GLY A 51 -4.48 -0.90 -4.03
C GLY A 51 -4.79 -0.37 -2.63
N ALA A 52 -4.73 0.95 -2.43
CA ALA A 52 -4.97 1.59 -1.13
C ALA A 52 -6.35 1.22 -0.55
N GLU A 53 -7.36 1.15 -1.41
CA GLU A 53 -8.73 0.85 -1.01
C GLU A 53 -8.91 -0.61 -0.54
N TRP A 54 -8.09 -1.52 -1.07
CA TRP A 54 -8.13 -2.95 -0.70
C TRP A 54 -7.59 -3.22 0.70
N GLU A 55 -6.59 -2.44 1.11
CA GLU A 55 -6.00 -2.53 2.44
C GLU A 55 -7.02 -2.09 3.50
N GLU A 56 -7.77 -1.03 3.22
CA GLU A 56 -8.85 -0.54 4.08
C GLU A 56 -9.99 -1.55 4.18
N LEU A 57 -10.38 -2.14 3.06
CA LEU A 57 -11.36 -3.23 3.05
C LEU A 57 -10.88 -4.42 3.90
N ALA A 58 -9.60 -4.80 3.82
CA ALA A 58 -9.03 -5.88 4.62
C ALA A 58 -9.08 -5.57 6.12
N VAL A 59 -8.78 -4.33 6.53
CA VAL A 59 -8.89 -3.89 7.93
C VAL A 59 -10.34 -3.91 8.41
N VAL A 60 -11.29 -3.46 7.58
CA VAL A 60 -12.72 -3.51 7.91
C VAL A 60 -13.18 -4.96 8.09
N VAL A 61 -12.85 -5.86 7.17
CA VAL A 61 -13.19 -7.29 7.26
C VAL A 61 -12.59 -7.91 8.53
N ALA A 62 -11.30 -7.65 8.80
CA ALA A 62 -10.64 -8.13 10.01
C ALA A 62 -11.31 -7.60 11.28
N SER A 63 -11.75 -6.32 11.29
CA SER A 63 -12.41 -5.72 12.45
C SER A 63 -13.79 -6.33 12.75
N VAL A 64 -14.54 -6.69 11.69
CA VAL A 64 -15.83 -7.38 11.81
C VAL A 64 -15.63 -8.79 12.35
N LEU A 65 -14.62 -9.51 11.83
CA LEU A 65 -14.26 -10.86 12.31
C LEU A 65 -13.81 -10.86 13.77
N GLN A 66 -13.11 -9.81 14.22
CA GLN A 66 -12.67 -9.65 15.60
C GLN A 66 -13.75 -9.10 16.54
N GLN A 67 -14.99 -8.92 16.07
CA GLN A 67 -16.10 -8.32 16.85
C GLN A 67 -15.76 -6.92 17.39
N ARG A 68 -14.89 -6.18 16.69
CA ARG A 68 -14.47 -4.81 17.03
C ARG A 68 -14.75 -3.87 15.85
N PRO A 69 -16.03 -3.68 15.47
CA PRO A 69 -16.39 -2.84 14.32
C PRO A 69 -15.99 -1.37 14.48
N SER A 70 -15.79 -0.91 15.72
CA SER A 70 -15.29 0.45 16.02
C SER A 70 -13.88 0.70 15.48
N LEU A 71 -13.03 -0.33 15.40
CA LEU A 71 -11.69 -0.20 14.81
C LEU A 71 -11.74 -0.06 13.28
N GLY A 72 -12.62 -0.83 12.62
CA GLY A 72 -12.84 -0.71 11.18
C GLY A 72 -13.44 0.64 10.80
N LEU A 73 -14.43 1.11 11.56
CA LEU A 73 -15.03 2.44 11.36
C LEU A 73 -14.00 3.57 11.55
N GLY A 74 -13.15 3.48 12.57
CA GLY A 74 -12.07 4.44 12.78
C GLY A 74 -11.08 4.48 11.62
N ASN A 75 -10.75 3.33 11.04
CA ASN A 75 -9.89 3.23 9.87
C ASN A 75 -10.55 3.88 8.64
N VAL A 76 -11.80 3.53 8.33
CA VAL A 76 -12.54 4.08 7.16
C VAL A 76 -12.70 5.59 7.26
N VAL A 77 -13.12 6.11 8.41
CA VAL A 77 -13.32 7.57 8.59
C VAL A 77 -11.99 8.31 8.52
N GLY A 78 -10.92 7.77 9.12
CA GLY A 78 -9.59 8.37 9.07
C GLY A 78 -9.02 8.42 7.65
N SER A 79 -9.25 7.37 6.87
CA SER A 79 -8.85 7.29 5.47
C SER A 79 -9.68 8.18 4.54
N SER A 80 -10.98 8.33 4.81
CA SER A 80 -11.88 9.20 4.02
C SER A 80 -11.52 10.69 4.09
N CYS A 81 -10.69 11.10 5.06
CA CYS A 81 -10.20 12.47 5.23
C CYS A 81 -8.81 12.71 4.59
N LYS A 82 -8.25 11.71 3.91
CA LYS A 82 -6.94 11.75 3.26
C LYS A 82 -7.02 12.45 1.90
#